data_AF-A0A7Y3GIL6-F1
#
_entry.id   AF-A0A7Y3GIL6-F1
#
_cell.length_a   1.000
_cell.length_b   1.000
_cell.length_c   1.000
_cell.angle_alpha   90.00
_cell.angle_beta   90.00
_cell.angle_gamma   90.00
#
_symmetry.space_group_name_H-M   'P 1'
#
loop_
_entity.id
_entity.type
_entity.pdbx_description
1 polymer ?
#
loop_
_entity_poly.entity_id
_entity_poly.type
_entity_poly.pdbx_seq_one_letter_code
_entity_poly.pdbx_strand_id
1 'polypeptide(L)'
;EYPFWLNTGRVLEHWHTGSMTRRVPVLHKAMPESYVEVNPDDAARLGITNGSNVKISSRRGAMVMKASINGRGRPPKGMVFVPFFDESYLINEVTLDAFCPISKQPDYKKCAVKLERA
;
A
#
# COMPACT_ATOMS: atom_id res chain seq x y z
N GLU A 1 -2.15 4.35 -18.53
CA GLU A 1 -1.08 3.44 -18.05
C GLU A 1 -1.21 3.09 -16.57
N TYR A 2 -1.34 4.09 -15.68
CA TYR A 2 -1.45 3.91 -14.23
C TYR A 2 -2.80 4.45 -13.70
N PRO A 3 -3.90 3.67 -13.74
CA PRO A 3 -5.25 4.18 -13.50
C PRO A 3 -5.64 4.29 -12.02
N PHE A 4 -4.79 3.87 -11.08
CA PHE A 4 -5.11 3.86 -9.65
C PHE A 4 -4.35 4.95 -8.89
N TRP A 5 -4.96 5.44 -7.83
CA TRP A 5 -4.39 6.38 -6.88
C TRP A 5 -3.88 5.64 -5.64
N LEU A 6 -2.56 5.60 -5.45
CA LEU A 6 -1.90 5.05 -4.26
C LEU A 6 -1.86 6.10 -3.15
N ASN A 7 -2.29 5.66 -1.98
CA ASN A 7 -2.16 6.35 -0.71
C ASN A 7 -1.41 5.46 0.29
N THR A 8 -0.37 5.98 0.95
CA THR A 8 0.31 5.23 2.03
C THR A 8 -0.13 5.71 3.40
N GLY A 9 -0.10 4.84 4.40
CA GLY A 9 -0.47 5.26 5.75
C GLY A 9 -0.05 4.33 6.88
N ARG A 10 -0.69 4.54 8.03
CA ARG A 10 -0.41 3.83 9.27
C ARG A 10 -1.48 2.79 9.55
N VAL A 11 -1.10 1.80 10.34
CA VAL A 11 -1.99 0.87 11.04
C VAL A 11 -1.83 1.10 12.54
N LEU A 12 -2.80 0.63 13.33
CA LEU A 12 -2.81 0.85 14.78
C LEU A 12 -1.59 0.23 15.48
N GLU A 13 -1.18 -0.95 15.02
CA GLU A 13 -0.19 -1.81 15.66
C GLU A 13 1.24 -1.27 15.53
N HIS A 14 1.55 -0.56 14.44
CA HIS A 14 2.92 -0.26 14.05
C HIS A 14 3.23 1.22 13.99
N TRP A 15 4.33 1.57 14.64
CA TRP A 15 4.91 2.89 14.60
C TRP A 15 5.91 3.01 13.45
N HIS A 16 5.59 3.85 12.48
CA HIS A 16 6.42 4.17 11.32
C HIS A 16 7.02 2.91 10.68
N THR A 17 8.33 2.83 10.51
CA THR A 17 9.06 1.73 9.86
C THR A 17 9.12 0.45 10.69
N GLY A 18 8.38 0.37 11.79
CA GLY A 18 8.26 -0.84 12.60
C GLY A 18 9.49 -1.19 13.44
N SER A 19 10.54 -0.36 13.44
CA SER A 19 11.82 -0.65 14.12
C SER A 19 11.70 -0.95 15.62
N MET A 20 10.69 -0.36 16.28
CA MET A 20 10.37 -0.63 17.68
C MET A 20 9.22 -1.64 17.83
N THR A 21 8.11 -1.41 17.12
CA THR A 21 6.82 -2.08 17.36
C THR A 21 6.74 -3.49 16.77
N ARG A 22 7.44 -3.79 15.66
CA ARG A 22 7.52 -5.15 15.11
C ARG A 22 8.28 -6.12 16.02
N ARG A 23 9.07 -5.61 16.99
CA ARG A 23 9.79 -6.42 17.99
C ARG A 23 8.91 -6.79 19.19
N VAL A 24 7.72 -6.20 19.32
CA VAL A 24 6.76 -6.53 20.38
C VAL A 24 5.89 -7.69 19.87
N PRO A 25 5.97 -8.90 20.46
CA PRO A 25 5.33 -10.08 19.89
C PRO A 25 3.81 -9.95 19.72
N VAL A 26 3.13 -9.27 20.65
CA VAL A 26 1.68 -9.05 20.60
C VAL A 26 1.29 -8.18 19.40
N LEU A 27 2.05 -7.11 19.13
CA LEU A 27 1.80 -6.21 18.01
C LEU A 27 2.12 -6.87 16.67
N HIS A 28 3.24 -7.60 16.60
CA HIS A 28 3.62 -8.34 15.41
C HIS A 28 2.60 -9.43 15.07
N LYS A 29 2.10 -10.18 16.06
CA LYS A 29 1.04 -11.17 15.83
C LYS A 29 -0.26 -10.55 15.34
N ALA A 30 -0.61 -9.35 15.82
CA ALA A 30 -1.82 -8.65 15.41
C ALA A 30 -1.75 -8.12 13.96
N MET A 31 -0.56 -7.72 13.50
CA MET A 31 -0.33 -7.29 12.11
C MET A 31 1.06 -7.75 11.63
N PRO A 32 1.18 -8.99 11.10
CA PRO A 32 2.50 -9.58 10.81
C PRO A 32 3.15 -9.02 9.54
N GLU A 33 2.36 -8.66 8.54
CA GLU A 33 2.84 -8.22 7.22
C GLU A 33 2.02 -7.04 6.69
N SER A 34 2.64 -6.23 5.82
CA SER A 34 1.92 -5.21 5.07
C SER A 34 1.12 -5.82 3.90
N TYR A 35 0.14 -5.07 3.40
CA TYR A 35 -0.85 -5.51 2.41
C TYR A 35 -1.32 -4.33 1.55
N VAL A 36 -1.98 -4.63 0.44
CA VAL A 36 -2.61 -3.62 -0.44
C VAL A 36 -4.12 -3.71 -0.30
N GLU A 37 -4.75 -2.65 0.17
CA GLU A 37 -6.21 -2.54 0.19
C GLU A 37 -6.72 -2.20 -1.20
N VAL A 38 -7.69 -2.98 -1.68
CA VAL A 38 -8.30 -2.82 -3.01
C VAL A 38 -9.81 -2.76 -2.87
N ASN A 39 -10.44 -1.86 -3.62
CA ASN A 39 -11.89 -1.79 -3.71
C ASN A 39 -12.44 -3.11 -4.30
N PRO A 40 -13.54 -3.69 -3.76
CA PRO A 40 -14.08 -4.96 -4.25
C PRO A 40 -14.44 -4.96 -5.74
N ASP A 41 -14.99 -3.86 -6.25
CA ASP A 41 -15.40 -3.76 -7.66
C ASP A 41 -14.19 -3.66 -8.59
N ASP A 42 -13.13 -2.98 -8.15
CA ASP A 42 -11.86 -2.94 -8.88
C ASP A 42 -11.16 -4.30 -8.86
N ALA A 43 -11.17 -4.98 -7.72
CA ALA A 43 -10.61 -6.32 -7.59
C ALA A 43 -11.34 -7.31 -8.50
N ALA A 44 -12.68 -7.28 -8.53
CA ALA A 44 -13.48 -8.09 -9.44
C ALA A 44 -13.15 -7.81 -10.91
N ARG A 45 -13.03 -6.53 -11.29
CA ARG A 45 -12.64 -6.12 -12.65
C ARG A 45 -11.24 -6.60 -13.05
N LEU A 46 -10.31 -6.66 -12.10
CA LEU A 46 -8.92 -7.08 -12.33
C LEU A 46 -8.70 -8.60 -12.10
N GLY A 47 -9.73 -9.35 -11.70
CA GLY A 47 -9.59 -10.78 -11.37
C GLY A 47 -8.70 -11.05 -10.15
N ILE A 48 -8.61 -10.09 -9.22
CA ILE A 48 -7.84 -10.18 -7.98
C ILE A 48 -8.74 -10.76 -6.90
N THR A 49 -8.25 -11.79 -6.20
CA THR A 49 -8.95 -12.39 -5.05
C THR A 49 -8.30 -11.96 -3.74
N ASN A 50 -9.07 -12.02 -2.65
CA ASN A 50 -8.57 -11.66 -1.34
C ASN A 50 -7.41 -12.61 -0.94
N GLY A 51 -6.30 -12.05 -0.47
CA GLY A 51 -5.08 -12.79 -0.12
C GLY A 51 -4.19 -13.18 -1.29
N SER A 52 -4.60 -12.95 -2.55
CA SER A 52 -3.74 -13.19 -3.71
C SER A 52 -2.63 -12.15 -3.83
N ASN A 53 -1.53 -12.52 -4.48
CA ASN A 53 -0.44 -11.61 -4.78
C ASN A 53 -0.84 -10.66 -5.91
N VAL A 54 -0.58 -9.38 -5.70
CA VAL A 54 -0.83 -8.31 -6.66
C VAL A 54 0.44 -7.52 -6.84
N LYS A 55 0.80 -7.29 -8.10
CA LYS A 55 1.87 -6.38 -8.48
C LYS A 55 1.32 -4.97 -8.54
N ILE A 56 1.84 -4.10 -7.68
CA ILE A 56 1.64 -2.65 -7.74
C ILE A 56 2.85 -2.02 -8.43
N SER A 57 2.64 -1.18 -9.42
CA SER A 57 3.72 -0.53 -10.17
C SER A 57 3.43 0.93 -10.44
N SER A 58 4.48 1.74 -10.44
CA SER A 58 4.49 3.13 -10.89
C SER A 58 5.63 3.33 -11.89
N ARG A 59 5.88 4.59 -12.25
CA ARG A 59 7.05 4.95 -13.07
C ARG A 59 8.39 4.79 -12.34
N ARG A 60 8.39 4.76 -11.00
CA ARG A 60 9.61 4.66 -10.18
C ARG A 60 10.00 3.24 -9.84
N GLY A 61 9.03 2.35 -9.71
CA GLY A 61 9.29 0.97 -9.29
C GLY A 61 8.05 0.11 -9.27
N ALA A 62 8.23 -1.14 -8.85
CA ALA A 62 7.15 -2.10 -8.68
C ALA A 62 7.38 -2.98 -7.45
N MET A 63 6.30 -3.49 -6.88
CA MET A 63 6.31 -4.36 -5.72
C MET A 63 5.20 -5.39 -5.83
N VAL A 64 5.40 -6.58 -5.25
CA VAL A 64 4.37 -7.62 -5.14
C VAL A 64 3.96 -7.71 -3.68
N MET A 65 2.66 -7.64 -3.41
CA MET A 65 2.09 -7.67 -2.06
C MET A 65 0.77 -8.42 -2.06
N LYS A 66 0.31 -8.86 -0.89
CA LYS A 66 -1.01 -9.51 -0.77
C LYS A 66 -2.14 -8.48 -0.83
N ALA A 67 -3.17 -8.78 -1.62
CA ALA A 67 -4.40 -8.00 -1.65
C ALA A 67 -5.24 -8.24 -0.39
N SER A 68 -5.78 -7.17 0.17
CA SER A 68 -6.84 -7.19 1.18
C SER A 68 -8.09 -6.55 0.58
N ILE A 69 -9.16 -7.34 0.44
CA ILE A 69 -10.46 -6.90 -0.06
C ILE A 69 -11.46 -7.04 1.08
N ASN A 70 -12.26 -6.00 1.32
CA ASN A 70 -13.20 -5.94 2.46
C ASN A 70 -12.51 -6.12 3.82
N GLY A 71 -11.25 -5.66 3.93
CA GLY A 71 -10.47 -5.67 5.17
C GLY A 71 -10.86 -4.53 6.12
N ARG A 72 -9.88 -4.01 6.85
CA ARG A 72 -10.07 -2.86 7.77
C ARG A 72 -10.46 -1.59 7.03
N GLY A 73 -9.79 -1.29 5.92
CA GLY A 73 -10.14 -0.13 5.10
C GLY A 73 -11.13 -0.45 3.99
N ARG A 74 -11.70 0.63 3.44
CA ARG A 74 -12.65 0.60 2.31
C ARG A 74 -12.25 1.70 1.33
N PRO A 75 -11.18 1.52 0.55
CA PRO A 75 -10.77 2.53 -0.41
C PRO A 75 -11.87 2.75 -1.47
N PRO A 76 -12.11 4.00 -1.89
CA PRO A 76 -12.96 4.30 -3.04
C PRO A 76 -12.49 3.58 -4.30
N LYS A 77 -13.38 3.46 -5.30
CA LYS A 77 -12.98 2.96 -6.62
C LYS A 77 -11.85 3.79 -7.21
N GLY A 78 -10.90 3.13 -7.85
CA GLY A 78 -9.70 3.76 -8.42
C GLY A 78 -8.66 4.17 -7.38
N MET A 79 -8.82 3.83 -6.10
CA MET A 79 -7.86 4.12 -5.05
C MET A 79 -7.35 2.84 -4.39
N VAL A 80 -6.09 2.83 -4.00
CA VAL A 80 -5.48 1.77 -3.19
C VAL A 80 -4.71 2.34 -2.02
N PHE A 81 -4.67 1.56 -0.95
CA PHE A 81 -4.00 1.94 0.29
C PHE A 81 -2.97 0.89 0.69
N VAL A 82 -1.79 1.36 1.14
CA VAL A 82 -0.70 0.48 1.58
C VAL A 82 -0.05 1.01 2.87
N PRO A 83 -0.03 0.23 3.96
CA PRO A 83 0.76 0.55 5.13
C PRO A 83 2.28 0.51 4.84
N PHE A 84 3.05 1.48 5.34
CA PHE A 84 4.50 1.56 5.07
C PHE A 84 5.40 0.99 6.17
N PHE A 85 4.84 0.23 7.13
CA PHE A 85 5.59 -0.18 8.32
C PHE A 85 6.53 -1.37 8.12
N ASP A 86 6.33 -2.15 7.07
CA ASP A 86 6.98 -3.44 6.88
C ASP A 86 8.25 -3.28 6.05
N GLU A 87 9.40 -3.58 6.65
CA GLU A 87 10.71 -3.44 6.00
C GLU A 87 10.89 -4.41 4.81
N SER A 88 10.10 -5.49 4.76
CA SER A 88 10.05 -6.41 3.62
C SER A 88 9.41 -5.77 2.38
N TYR A 89 8.63 -4.71 2.56
CA TYR A 89 7.86 -4.04 1.51
C TYR A 89 8.10 -2.52 1.54
N LEU A 90 9.17 -2.09 0.87
CA LEU A 90 9.55 -0.68 0.73
C LEU A 90 8.62 0.10 -0.23
N ILE A 91 7.35 0.28 0.12
CA ILE A 91 6.33 0.88 -0.77
C ILE A 91 6.69 2.30 -1.26
N ASN A 92 7.56 3.01 -0.54
CA ASN A 92 8.07 4.32 -0.98
C ASN A 92 8.92 4.25 -2.26
N GLU A 93 9.39 3.08 -2.69
CA GLU A 93 9.99 2.89 -4.02
C GLU A 93 8.97 3.08 -5.16
N VAL A 94 7.68 2.91 -4.84
CA VAL A 94 6.57 3.07 -5.80
C VAL A 94 6.00 4.49 -5.75
N THR A 95 6.16 5.25 -4.67
CA THR A 95 5.61 6.62 -4.55
C THR A 95 6.31 7.59 -5.50
N LEU A 96 5.80 8.81 -5.71
CA LEU A 96 6.47 9.82 -6.55
C LEU A 96 7.45 10.64 -5.71
N ASP A 97 8.55 11.12 -6.31
CA ASP A 97 9.51 12.03 -5.67
C ASP A 97 9.17 13.52 -5.90
N ALA A 98 7.89 13.81 -6.15
CA ALA A 98 7.41 15.17 -6.30
C ALA A 98 7.12 15.77 -4.92
N PHE A 99 7.51 17.01 -4.73
CA PHE A 99 7.31 17.75 -3.48
C PHE A 99 6.68 19.12 -3.73
N CYS A 100 5.99 19.63 -2.71
CA CYS A 100 5.45 20.98 -2.75
C CYS A 100 6.60 22.01 -2.89
N PRO A 101 6.55 22.94 -3.87
CA PRO A 101 7.64 23.89 -4.09
C PRO A 101 7.87 24.83 -2.90
N ILE A 102 6.85 25.04 -2.06
CA ILE A 102 6.91 25.91 -0.88
C ILE A 102 7.39 25.13 0.35
N SER A 103 6.65 24.10 0.78
CA SER A 103 6.95 23.39 2.03
C SER A 103 8.07 22.34 1.90
N LYS A 104 8.46 22.01 0.66
CA LYS A 104 9.39 20.91 0.34
C LYS A 104 8.91 19.52 0.81
N GLN A 105 7.64 19.39 1.17
CA GLN A 105 7.08 18.12 1.61
C GLN A 105 6.77 17.22 0.39
N PRO A 106 7.27 15.97 0.36
CA PRO A 106 6.93 15.01 -0.68
C PRO A 106 5.48 14.55 -0.62
N ASP A 107 4.93 14.18 -1.77
CA ASP A 107 3.55 13.71 -1.87
C ASP A 107 3.42 12.19 -1.78
N TYR A 108 3.28 11.69 -0.55
CA TYR A 108 3.05 10.26 -0.27
C TYR A 108 1.57 9.84 -0.35
N LYS A 109 0.66 10.79 -0.54
CA LYS A 109 -0.79 10.55 -0.50
C LYS A 109 -1.40 10.49 -1.88
N LYS A 110 -0.62 10.80 -2.93
CA LYS A 110 -1.08 10.94 -4.31
C LYS A 110 -0.03 10.40 -5.29
N CYS A 111 -0.10 9.10 -5.60
CA CYS A 111 0.75 8.51 -6.63
C CYS A 111 -0.05 7.68 -7.62
N ALA A 112 0.16 7.88 -8.93
CA ALA A 112 -0.49 7.08 -9.96
C ALA A 112 0.18 5.70 -10.08
N VAL A 113 -0.59 4.63 -9.90
CA VAL A 113 -0.12 3.24 -9.96
C VAL A 113 -1.00 2.36 -10.86
N LYS A 114 -0.46 1.20 -11.21
CA LYS A 114 -1.14 0.12 -11.93
C LYS A 114 -1.12 -1.12 -11.05
N LEU A 115 -2.25 -1.82 -10.99
CA LEU A 115 -2.41 -3.08 -10.29
C LEU A 115 -2.60 -4.20 -11.29
N GLU A 116 -1.87 -5.29 -11.09
CA GLU A 116 -1.96 -6.49 -11.91
C GLU A 116 -1.89 -7.72 -11.00
N ARG A 117 -2.59 -8.78 -11.36
CA ARG A 117 -2.40 -10.07 -10.70
C ARG A 117 -0.96 -10.54 -10.93
N ALA A 118 -0.28 -10.95 -9.85
CA ALA A 118 1.07 -11.49 -9.91
C ALA A 118 1.07 -13.01 -10.13
#